data_AF-A0A1I0XTQ6-F1
#
_entry.id   AF-A0A1I0XTQ6-F1
#
_cell.length_a   1.000
_cell.length_b   1.000
_cell.length_c   1.000
_cell.angle_alpha   90.00
_cell.angle_beta   90.00
_cell.angle_gamma   90.00
#
_symmetry.space_group_name_H-M   'P 1'
#
loop_
_entity.id
_entity.type
_entity.pdbx_description
1 polymer ?
#
loop_
_entity_poly.entity_id
_entity_poly.type
_entity_poly.pdbx_seq_one_letter_code
_entity_poly.pdbx_strand_id
1 'polypeptide(L)'
;MTETSPTLQLPYIQPAQAQKHVTHNEALRVLDALIQLSVVDAALTSPPVTPEMGSRYIVASGATGEWAGQDHAVTLFGPTGWEFHAPQPGWRADDQVNGTTLRFDGVSWTPLATRETDRLGVNTAADDTTRLSVSADATALSHAGGSHHLKINKAQETETASLLLQAGWSGRAELGTAGNDDFSIKVSADGSAWSEALRVDAADGTVNIQGAFRLPPTIISDLPAGAPMGSIAFVSDDDGGPQIVYSDGENWRRGANKAII
;
A
#
# COMPACT_ATOMS: atom_id res chain seq x y z
N MET A 1 -48.90 -3.90 21.63
CA MET A 1 -47.98 -4.35 20.56
C MET A 1 -47.58 -3.11 19.78
N THR A 2 -46.30 -2.94 19.45
CA THR A 2 -45.87 -1.82 18.61
C THR A 2 -46.45 -1.96 17.21
N GLU A 3 -46.84 -0.85 16.59
CA GLU A 3 -47.42 -0.85 15.24
C GLU A 3 -46.35 -0.82 14.14
N THR A 4 -45.07 -0.73 14.52
CA THR A 4 -43.93 -0.58 13.60
C THR A 4 -42.76 -1.47 14.00
N SER A 5 -41.88 -1.74 13.04
CA SER A 5 -40.58 -2.37 13.27
C SER A 5 -39.62 -1.47 14.06
N PRO A 6 -38.66 -2.03 14.82
CA PRO A 6 -37.81 -1.26 15.73
C PRO A 6 -36.76 -0.39 15.02
N THR A 7 -36.27 -0.79 13.84
CA THR A 7 -35.12 -0.13 13.20
C THR A 7 -35.56 0.90 12.16
N LEU A 8 -36.35 0.47 11.18
CA LEU A 8 -36.78 1.26 10.01
C LEU A 8 -38.22 1.77 10.14
N GLN A 9 -38.88 1.50 11.27
CA GLN A 9 -40.24 1.96 11.55
C GLN A 9 -41.28 1.49 10.50
N LEU A 10 -41.08 0.29 9.94
CA LEU A 10 -41.98 -0.30 8.95
C LEU A 10 -43.32 -0.64 9.59
N PRO A 11 -44.46 -0.19 9.03
CA PRO A 11 -45.77 -0.44 9.61
C PRO A 11 -46.14 -1.93 9.52
N TYR A 12 -46.59 -2.49 10.65
CA TYR A 12 -47.10 -3.85 10.74
C TYR A 12 -48.59 -3.91 10.41
N ILE A 13 -49.02 -5.02 9.81
CA ILE A 13 -50.44 -5.32 9.62
C ILE A 13 -51.04 -5.69 10.99
N GLN A 14 -52.14 -5.03 11.35
CA GLN A 14 -52.84 -5.30 12.61
C GLN A 14 -53.56 -6.67 12.60
N PRO A 15 -53.77 -7.29 13.77
CA PRO A 15 -54.49 -8.56 13.89
C PRO A 15 -55.92 -8.50 13.31
N ALA A 16 -56.56 -9.67 13.14
CA ALA A 16 -57.94 -9.87 12.66
C ALA A 16 -58.20 -9.85 11.14
N GLN A 17 -57.17 -9.74 10.28
CA GLN A 17 -57.29 -9.96 8.83
C GLN A 17 -56.85 -11.37 8.37
N ALA A 18 -57.62 -12.41 8.74
CA ALA A 18 -57.38 -13.80 8.29
C ALA A 18 -55.93 -14.30 8.49
N GLN A 19 -55.29 -13.92 9.60
CA GLN A 19 -53.92 -14.30 9.98
C GLN A 19 -52.79 -13.92 9.00
N LYS A 20 -53.06 -13.13 7.95
CA LYS A 20 -52.02 -12.66 7.01
C LYS A 20 -50.92 -11.81 7.67
N HIS A 21 -51.26 -11.15 8.78
CA HIS A 21 -50.33 -10.36 9.57
C HIS A 21 -49.15 -11.18 10.12
N VAL A 22 -49.32 -12.49 10.34
CA VAL A 22 -48.26 -13.33 10.92
C VAL A 22 -47.07 -13.41 9.96
N THR A 23 -47.27 -13.99 8.78
CA THR A 23 -46.19 -14.20 7.80
C THR A 23 -45.67 -12.90 7.21
N HIS A 24 -46.52 -11.88 7.03
CA HIS A 24 -46.08 -10.60 6.50
C HIS A 24 -45.23 -9.80 7.51
N ASN A 25 -45.66 -9.71 8.78
CA ASN A 25 -44.90 -8.98 9.78
C ASN A 25 -43.59 -9.70 10.14
N GLU A 26 -43.55 -11.03 10.02
CA GLU A 26 -42.30 -11.80 10.11
C GLU A 26 -41.33 -11.44 8.98
N ALA A 27 -41.80 -11.37 7.73
CA ALA A 27 -40.98 -10.92 6.61
C ALA A 27 -40.47 -9.48 6.79
N LEU A 28 -41.32 -8.58 7.33
CA LEU A 28 -40.90 -7.20 7.64
C LEU A 28 -39.87 -7.13 8.76
N ARG A 29 -39.94 -7.99 9.79
CA ARG A 29 -38.90 -8.08 10.83
C ARG A 29 -37.55 -8.48 10.25
N VAL A 30 -37.54 -9.50 9.39
CA VAL A 30 -36.30 -9.94 8.71
C VAL A 30 -35.72 -8.82 7.84
N LEU A 31 -36.57 -8.11 7.08
CA LEU A 31 -36.12 -6.98 6.28
C LEU A 31 -35.56 -5.85 7.14
N ASP A 32 -36.23 -5.51 8.24
CA ASP A 32 -35.81 -4.48 9.20
C ASP A 32 -34.42 -4.76 9.79
N ALA A 33 -34.15 -6.03 10.10
CA ALA A 33 -32.86 -6.45 10.62
C ALA A 33 -31.75 -6.36 9.56
N LEU A 34 -32.01 -6.83 8.34
CA LEU A 34 -30.97 -7.16 7.36
C LEU A 34 -30.70 -6.08 6.30
N ILE A 35 -31.68 -5.22 5.98
CA ILE A 35 -31.45 -4.19 4.97
C ILE A 35 -30.64 -3.04 5.59
N GLN A 36 -29.64 -2.56 4.84
CA GLN A 36 -28.65 -1.61 5.36
C GLN A 36 -28.09 -2.07 6.72
N LEU A 37 -27.70 -3.35 6.79
CA LEU A 37 -27.21 -3.97 8.02
C LEU A 37 -26.05 -3.16 8.60
N SER A 38 -26.32 -2.48 9.71
CA SER A 38 -25.34 -1.76 10.51
C SER A 38 -25.45 -2.30 11.93
N VAL A 39 -24.36 -2.88 12.41
CA VAL A 39 -24.27 -3.54 13.70
C VAL A 39 -23.45 -2.68 14.65
N VAL A 40 -23.86 -2.68 15.91
CA VAL A 40 -23.18 -1.93 16.96
C VAL A 40 -21.77 -2.50 17.17
N ASP A 41 -21.64 -3.82 17.18
CA ASP A 41 -20.36 -4.51 17.32
C ASP A 41 -20.43 -5.89 16.63
N ALA A 42 -19.31 -6.34 16.06
CA ALA A 42 -19.15 -7.63 15.41
C ALA A 42 -18.17 -8.59 16.12
N ALA A 43 -17.61 -8.19 17.26
CA ALA A 43 -16.58 -8.91 18.00
C ALA A 43 -17.06 -9.52 19.34
N LEU A 44 -18.32 -9.32 19.72
CA LEU A 44 -18.85 -9.81 21.00
C LEU A 44 -19.22 -11.29 20.96
N THR A 45 -18.78 -12.06 21.96
CA THR A 45 -19.15 -13.48 22.15
C THR A 45 -20.28 -13.67 23.17
N SER A 46 -20.77 -12.60 23.80
CA SER A 46 -21.89 -12.64 24.74
C SER A 46 -22.77 -11.40 24.56
N PRO A 47 -24.09 -11.51 24.85
CA PRO A 47 -24.97 -10.37 24.78
C PRO A 47 -24.53 -9.24 25.73
N PRO A 48 -24.64 -7.97 25.31
CA PRO A 48 -24.53 -6.83 26.22
C PRO A 48 -25.52 -6.95 27.38
N VAL A 49 -25.17 -6.42 28.55
CA VAL A 49 -26.02 -6.47 29.74
C VAL A 49 -27.27 -5.58 29.59
N THR A 50 -27.17 -4.51 28.81
CA THR A 50 -28.24 -3.53 28.58
C THR A 50 -28.38 -3.21 27.08
N PRO A 51 -28.86 -4.16 26.26
CA PRO A 51 -29.06 -3.91 24.83
C PRO A 51 -30.27 -2.98 24.62
N GLU A 52 -30.14 -2.05 23.69
CA GLU A 52 -31.27 -1.21 23.28
C GLU A 52 -32.15 -1.95 22.27
N MET A 53 -33.46 -1.69 22.30
CA MET A 53 -34.39 -2.28 21.36
C MET A 53 -34.04 -1.82 19.94
N GLY A 54 -33.90 -2.77 19.01
CA GLY A 54 -33.44 -2.50 17.64
C GLY A 54 -31.93 -2.59 17.47
N SER A 55 -31.14 -2.74 18.53
CA SER A 55 -29.70 -2.95 18.41
C SER A 55 -29.41 -4.28 17.72
N ARG A 56 -28.44 -4.23 16.80
CA ARG A 56 -27.99 -5.38 16.02
C ARG A 56 -26.52 -5.65 16.30
N TYR A 57 -26.15 -6.92 16.36
CA TYR A 57 -24.77 -7.36 16.56
C TYR A 57 -24.46 -8.49 15.59
N ILE A 58 -23.17 -8.71 15.30
CA ILE A 58 -22.72 -10.01 14.77
C ILE A 58 -22.14 -10.78 15.95
N VAL A 59 -22.64 -12.00 16.16
CA VAL A 59 -22.11 -12.88 17.20
C VAL A 59 -20.73 -13.37 16.76
N ALA A 60 -19.70 -13.10 17.57
CA ALA A 60 -18.37 -13.64 17.33
C ALA A 60 -18.32 -15.14 17.64
N SER A 61 -17.34 -15.83 17.05
CA SER A 61 -17.11 -17.26 17.30
C SER A 61 -16.89 -17.54 18.78
N GLY A 62 -17.48 -18.64 19.28
CA GLY A 62 -17.39 -19.02 20.69
C GLY A 62 -18.48 -18.35 21.53
N ALA A 63 -19.68 -18.20 20.96
CA ALA A 63 -20.80 -17.54 21.57
C ALA A 63 -21.22 -18.19 22.91
N THR A 64 -21.62 -17.36 23.86
CA THR A 64 -21.98 -17.75 25.23
C THR A 64 -23.26 -17.06 25.70
N GLY A 65 -23.79 -17.48 26.84
CA GLY A 65 -25.03 -16.93 27.40
C GLY A 65 -26.21 -17.15 26.45
N GLU A 66 -27.03 -16.12 26.25
CA GLU A 66 -28.18 -16.19 25.33
C GLU A 66 -27.79 -16.33 23.86
N TRP A 67 -26.53 -16.08 23.51
CA TRP A 67 -26.02 -16.23 22.14
C TRP A 67 -25.40 -17.61 21.90
N ALA A 68 -25.38 -18.50 22.88
CA ALA A 68 -24.74 -19.81 22.75
C ALA A 68 -25.27 -20.61 21.53
N GLY A 69 -24.35 -21.05 20.68
CA GLY A 69 -24.65 -21.79 19.44
C GLY A 69 -25.06 -20.92 18.25
N GLN A 70 -25.03 -19.59 18.37
CA GLN A 70 -25.40 -18.64 17.31
C GLN A 70 -24.17 -17.94 16.71
N ASP A 71 -23.02 -18.61 16.65
CA ASP A 71 -21.79 -18.07 16.07
C ASP A 71 -22.05 -17.48 14.68
N HIS A 72 -21.51 -16.29 14.43
CA HIS A 72 -21.61 -15.52 13.19
C HIS A 72 -23.01 -15.01 12.80
N ALA A 73 -24.05 -15.35 13.57
CA ALA A 73 -25.40 -14.86 13.31
C ALA A 73 -25.48 -13.34 13.47
N VAL A 74 -26.33 -12.72 12.66
CA VAL A 74 -26.77 -11.33 12.89
C VAL A 74 -27.88 -11.38 13.92
N THR A 75 -27.70 -10.70 15.03
CA THR A 75 -28.72 -10.59 16.08
C THR A 75 -29.52 -9.30 15.93
N LEU A 76 -30.76 -9.33 16.36
CA LEU A 76 -31.61 -8.15 16.59
C LEU A 76 -32.21 -8.26 17.99
N PHE A 77 -32.04 -7.25 18.83
CA PHE A 77 -32.71 -7.20 20.12
C PHE A 77 -34.15 -6.69 19.94
N GLY A 78 -35.11 -7.61 20.04
CA GLY A 78 -36.54 -7.35 19.87
C GLY A 78 -37.34 -7.37 21.18
N PRO A 79 -38.66 -7.13 21.11
CA PRO A 79 -39.53 -7.07 22.29
C PRO A 79 -39.70 -8.40 23.03
N THR A 80 -39.37 -9.52 22.37
CA THR A 80 -39.48 -10.88 22.94
C THR A 80 -38.11 -11.51 23.23
N GLY A 81 -37.02 -10.73 23.10
CA GLY A 81 -35.64 -11.19 23.27
C GLY A 81 -34.82 -11.10 21.99
N TRP A 82 -33.75 -11.89 21.91
CA TRP A 82 -32.85 -11.94 20.77
C TRP A 82 -33.44 -12.73 19.60
N GLU A 83 -33.47 -12.10 18.44
CA GLU A 83 -33.73 -12.74 17.15
C GLU A 83 -32.38 -12.99 16.46
N PHE A 84 -32.21 -14.15 15.83
CA PHE A 84 -30.96 -14.57 15.19
C PHE A 84 -31.19 -14.87 13.71
N HIS A 85 -30.34 -14.31 12.86
CA HIS A 85 -30.38 -14.52 11.41
C HIS A 85 -29.04 -15.06 10.94
N ALA A 86 -29.05 -16.30 10.44
CA ALA A 86 -27.85 -16.91 9.87
C ALA A 86 -27.47 -16.19 8.56
N PRO A 87 -26.22 -15.69 8.44
CA PRO A 87 -25.80 -14.99 7.23
C PRO A 87 -25.60 -15.94 6.05
N GLN A 88 -25.79 -15.40 4.84
CA GLN A 88 -25.43 -16.10 3.61
C GLN A 88 -24.16 -15.52 2.99
N PRO A 89 -23.38 -16.33 2.24
CA PRO A 89 -22.20 -15.83 1.55
C PRO A 89 -22.50 -14.58 0.73
N GLY A 90 -21.71 -13.52 0.91
CA GLY A 90 -21.87 -12.25 0.21
C GLY A 90 -22.69 -11.18 0.94
N TRP A 91 -23.33 -11.51 2.07
CA TRP A 91 -23.92 -10.50 2.95
C TRP A 91 -22.89 -9.47 3.38
N ARG A 92 -23.35 -8.23 3.59
CA ARG A 92 -22.52 -7.10 4.01
C ARG A 92 -23.10 -6.49 5.29
N ALA A 93 -22.21 -6.06 6.18
CA ALA A 93 -22.56 -5.35 7.39
C ALA A 93 -21.61 -4.17 7.60
N ASP A 94 -22.10 -3.06 8.11
CA ASP A 94 -21.28 -1.97 8.62
C ASP A 94 -21.05 -2.19 10.13
N ASP A 95 -19.79 -2.25 10.55
CA ASP A 95 -19.41 -2.38 11.95
C ASP A 95 -19.10 -0.99 12.52
N GLN A 96 -19.98 -0.50 13.38
CA GLN A 96 -19.91 0.86 13.93
C GLN A 96 -18.70 1.07 14.85
N VAL A 97 -18.22 0.03 15.54
CA VAL A 97 -17.06 0.14 16.45
C VAL A 97 -15.77 0.33 15.66
N ASN A 98 -15.58 -0.43 14.59
CA ASN A 98 -14.35 -0.40 13.79
C ASN A 98 -14.43 0.56 12.58
N GLY A 99 -15.63 1.01 12.20
CA GLY A 99 -15.85 1.83 11.00
C GLY A 99 -15.52 1.09 9.70
N THR A 100 -15.75 -0.23 9.69
CA THR A 100 -15.42 -1.09 8.53
C THR A 100 -16.65 -1.78 7.98
N THR A 101 -16.69 -1.95 6.66
CA THR A 101 -17.65 -2.87 6.04
C THR A 101 -17.11 -4.28 6.12
N LEU A 102 -17.91 -5.21 6.65
CA LEU A 102 -17.65 -6.63 6.68
C LEU A 102 -18.40 -7.34 5.54
N ARG A 103 -17.82 -8.43 5.02
CA ARG A 103 -18.49 -9.37 4.12
C ARG A 103 -18.43 -10.78 4.71
N PHE A 104 -19.56 -11.47 4.73
CA PHE A 104 -19.60 -12.88 5.10
C PHE A 104 -19.09 -13.73 3.93
N ASP A 105 -18.03 -14.51 4.14
CA ASP A 105 -17.42 -15.36 3.09
C ASP A 105 -18.05 -16.75 2.97
N GLY A 106 -18.99 -17.07 3.86
CA GLY A 106 -19.62 -18.40 3.99
C GLY A 106 -19.17 -19.17 5.23
N VAL A 107 -18.11 -18.70 5.90
CA VAL A 107 -17.58 -19.27 7.14
C VAL A 107 -17.50 -18.19 8.23
N SER A 108 -17.02 -16.98 7.89
CA SER A 108 -16.78 -15.90 8.83
C SER A 108 -17.06 -14.52 8.23
N TRP A 109 -17.27 -13.54 9.10
CA TRP A 109 -17.31 -12.13 8.72
C TRP A 109 -15.89 -11.59 8.60
N THR A 110 -15.53 -11.10 7.42
CA THR A 110 -14.19 -10.57 7.14
C THR A 110 -14.30 -9.12 6.72
N PRO A 111 -13.36 -8.23 7.11
CA PRO A 111 -13.30 -6.89 6.54
C PRO A 111 -13.32 -6.97 5.02
N LEU A 112 -14.12 -6.11 4.39
CA LEU A 112 -14.14 -5.87 2.96
C LEU A 112 -12.87 -5.09 2.60
N ALA A 113 -11.71 -5.71 2.83
CA ALA A 113 -10.46 -5.24 2.27
C ALA A 113 -10.52 -5.49 0.76
N THR A 114 -10.04 -4.54 -0.03
CA THR A 114 -9.68 -4.77 -1.42
C THR A 114 -8.56 -5.81 -1.43
N ARG A 115 -8.94 -7.09 -1.45
CA ARG A 115 -7.99 -8.21 -1.32
C ARG A 115 -7.02 -8.21 -2.51
N GLU A 116 -7.57 -7.99 -3.70
CA GLU A 116 -6.88 -7.80 -4.97
C GLU A 116 -7.75 -6.88 -5.83
N THR A 117 -7.17 -5.83 -6.42
CA THR A 117 -7.85 -5.01 -7.44
C THR A 117 -7.11 -5.14 -8.75
N ASP A 118 -7.85 -5.27 -9.84
CA ASP A 118 -7.21 -5.41 -11.14
C ASP A 118 -6.52 -4.13 -11.59
N ARG A 119 -7.05 -2.97 -11.20
CA ARG A 119 -6.47 -1.66 -11.51
C ARG A 119 -6.75 -0.70 -10.35
N LEU A 120 -5.83 0.23 -10.11
CA LEU A 120 -6.00 1.31 -9.13
C LEU A 120 -5.48 2.62 -9.72
N GLY A 121 -6.40 3.56 -9.92
CA GLY A 121 -6.11 4.91 -10.35
C GLY A 121 -6.38 5.92 -9.24
N VAL A 122 -5.41 6.79 -8.93
CA VAL A 122 -5.56 7.93 -8.02
C VAL A 122 -5.50 9.20 -8.85
N ASN A 123 -6.61 9.92 -8.97
CA ASN A 123 -6.80 11.12 -9.81
C ASN A 123 -6.49 10.93 -11.32
N THR A 124 -6.30 9.69 -11.78
CA THR A 124 -6.12 9.33 -13.19
C THR A 124 -6.59 7.90 -13.42
N ALA A 125 -6.86 7.53 -14.67
CA ALA A 125 -7.20 6.15 -15.02
C ALA A 125 -5.95 5.26 -15.06
N ALA A 126 -6.09 4.03 -14.59
CA ALA A 126 -5.12 2.95 -14.79
C ALA A 126 -5.55 2.06 -15.97
N ASP A 127 -4.60 1.43 -16.65
CA ASP A 127 -4.83 0.56 -17.80
C ASP A 127 -4.21 -0.84 -17.63
N ASP A 128 -4.25 -1.67 -18.67
CA ASP A 128 -3.71 -3.04 -18.64
C ASP A 128 -2.18 -3.10 -18.53
N THR A 129 -1.48 -2.01 -18.86
CA THR A 129 -0.03 -1.89 -18.78
C THR A 129 0.40 -1.25 -17.47
N THR A 130 -0.21 -0.11 -17.10
CA THR A 130 0.05 0.62 -15.86
C THR A 130 -1.12 0.46 -14.89
N ARG A 131 -1.18 -0.71 -14.25
CA ARG A 131 -2.27 -1.12 -13.36
C ARG A 131 -2.35 -0.32 -12.06
N LEU A 132 -1.28 0.35 -11.65
CA LEU A 132 -1.27 1.35 -10.59
C LEU A 132 -0.85 2.71 -11.18
N SER A 133 -1.79 3.66 -11.24
CA SER A 133 -1.55 5.00 -11.79
C SER A 133 -1.88 6.08 -10.78
N VAL A 134 -0.99 7.05 -10.60
CA VAL A 134 -1.16 8.15 -9.64
C VAL A 134 -0.87 9.48 -10.32
N SER A 135 -1.84 10.42 -10.29
CA SER A 135 -1.67 11.80 -10.73
C SER A 135 -1.84 12.73 -9.54
N ALA A 136 -0.72 13.03 -8.87
CA ALA A 136 -0.67 13.86 -7.68
C ALA A 136 0.73 14.49 -7.54
N ASP A 137 0.85 15.49 -6.66
CA ASP A 137 2.14 16.14 -6.39
C ASP A 137 3.18 15.19 -5.76
N ALA A 138 2.73 14.16 -5.02
CA ALA A 138 3.61 13.18 -4.39
C ALA A 138 2.94 11.82 -4.17
N THR A 139 3.77 10.77 -4.13
CA THR A 139 3.41 9.43 -3.67
C THR A 139 4.27 9.09 -2.44
N ALA A 140 3.63 8.85 -1.29
CA ALA A 140 4.32 8.43 -0.07
C ALA A 140 4.26 6.91 0.10
N LEU A 141 5.41 6.25 0.17
CA LEU A 141 5.54 4.83 0.49
C LEU A 141 6.30 4.70 1.82
N SER A 142 5.62 4.21 2.87
CA SER A 142 6.14 4.22 4.24
C SER A 142 6.31 2.81 4.82
N HIS A 143 6.98 2.73 5.97
CA HIS A 143 7.29 1.50 6.69
C HIS A 143 6.27 1.21 7.79
N ALA A 144 6.13 -0.08 8.16
CA ALA A 144 5.31 -0.53 9.29
C ALA A 144 6.11 -0.57 10.61
N GLY A 145 7.04 0.38 10.80
CA GLY A 145 7.99 0.39 11.93
C GLY A 145 9.34 -0.31 11.68
N GLY A 146 9.54 -0.93 10.51
CA GLY A 146 10.80 -1.58 10.11
C GLY A 146 11.32 -1.15 8.73
N SER A 147 11.86 -2.09 7.96
CA SER A 147 12.30 -1.81 6.58
C SER A 147 11.12 -1.72 5.60
N HIS A 148 11.25 -0.84 4.61
CA HIS A 148 10.37 -0.78 3.44
C HIS A 148 11.17 -1.19 2.19
N HIS A 149 10.60 -2.06 1.35
CA HIS A 149 11.25 -2.52 0.12
C HIS A 149 10.29 -2.40 -1.06
N LEU A 150 10.73 -1.69 -2.11
CA LEU A 150 10.09 -1.74 -3.43
C LEU A 150 10.73 -2.86 -4.24
N LYS A 151 9.96 -3.89 -4.57
CA LYS A 151 10.42 -5.04 -5.36
C LYS A 151 9.97 -4.89 -6.80
N ILE A 152 10.92 -4.72 -7.71
CA ILE A 152 10.70 -4.67 -9.16
C ILE A 152 11.36 -5.92 -9.73
N ASN A 153 10.57 -6.81 -10.31
CA ASN A 153 11.05 -8.08 -10.83
C ASN A 153 10.85 -8.13 -12.34
N LYS A 154 11.88 -8.61 -13.05
CA LYS A 154 11.83 -8.88 -14.48
C LYS A 154 11.79 -10.39 -14.72
N ALA A 155 11.21 -10.81 -15.85
CA ALA A 155 10.99 -12.24 -16.13
C ALA A 155 12.27 -12.99 -16.51
N GLN A 156 13.20 -12.32 -17.19
CA GLN A 156 14.45 -12.89 -17.71
C GLN A 156 15.57 -11.84 -17.63
N GLU A 157 16.83 -12.27 -17.78
CA GLU A 157 18.00 -11.39 -17.76
C GLU A 157 17.92 -10.27 -18.80
N THR A 158 17.43 -10.57 -20.01
CA THR A 158 17.34 -9.61 -21.12
C THR A 158 16.23 -8.58 -20.96
N GLU A 159 15.36 -8.73 -19.97
CA GLU A 159 14.25 -7.82 -19.71
C GLU A 159 14.72 -6.61 -18.88
N THR A 160 13.80 -5.68 -18.63
CA THR A 160 14.06 -4.46 -17.86
C THR A 160 13.28 -4.46 -16.54
N ALA A 161 13.97 -4.23 -15.43
CA ALA A 161 13.41 -3.86 -14.13
C ALA A 161 14.06 -2.54 -13.69
N SER A 162 13.31 -1.44 -13.80
CA SER A 162 13.87 -0.10 -13.66
C SER A 162 12.88 0.90 -13.07
N LEU A 163 13.42 2.06 -12.68
CA LEU A 163 12.67 3.29 -12.47
C LEU A 163 12.89 4.20 -13.68
N LEU A 164 11.81 4.48 -14.43
CA LEU A 164 11.83 5.38 -15.58
C LEU A 164 11.36 6.77 -15.17
N LEU A 165 12.22 7.77 -15.36
CA LEU A 165 11.94 9.18 -15.14
C LEU A 165 11.55 9.84 -16.47
N GLN A 166 10.42 10.56 -16.47
CA GLN A 166 9.83 11.13 -17.68
C GLN A 166 9.57 12.64 -17.55
N ALA A 167 9.52 13.33 -18.69
CA ALA A 167 9.01 14.69 -18.82
C ALA A 167 8.08 14.77 -20.03
N GLY A 168 6.82 15.16 -19.81
CA GLY A 168 5.82 15.24 -20.88
C GLY A 168 5.61 13.92 -21.62
N TRP A 169 5.52 12.81 -20.88
CA TRP A 169 5.37 11.44 -21.42
C TRP A 169 6.58 10.90 -22.22
N SER A 170 7.71 11.62 -22.22
CA SER A 170 8.96 11.17 -22.83
C SER A 170 9.95 10.72 -21.75
N GLY A 171 10.54 9.54 -21.93
CA GLY A 171 11.66 9.07 -21.09
C GLY A 171 12.84 10.04 -21.11
N ARG A 172 13.49 10.22 -19.96
CA ARG A 172 14.65 11.12 -19.79
C ARG A 172 15.81 10.46 -19.07
N ALA A 173 15.51 9.66 -18.05
CA ALA A 173 16.51 8.89 -17.33
C ALA A 173 15.90 7.57 -16.86
N GLU A 174 16.72 6.55 -16.75
CA GLU A 174 16.30 5.21 -16.32
C GLU A 174 17.41 4.60 -15.46
N LEU A 175 17.03 4.01 -14.33
CA LEU A 175 17.95 3.32 -13.43
C LEU A 175 17.43 1.95 -13.04
N GLY A 176 18.28 0.93 -13.08
CA GLY A 176 17.92 -0.45 -12.78
C GLY A 176 18.70 -1.46 -13.60
N THR A 177 18.14 -2.67 -13.74
CA THR A 177 18.69 -3.76 -14.56
C THR A 177 17.98 -3.76 -15.90
N ALA A 178 18.60 -3.14 -16.90
CA ALA A 178 17.96 -2.80 -18.18
C ALA A 178 18.64 -3.53 -19.34
N GLY A 179 18.13 -4.71 -19.70
CA GLY A 179 18.67 -5.54 -20.79
C GLY A 179 19.76 -6.52 -20.36
N ASN A 180 20.12 -6.54 -19.07
CA ASN A 180 21.05 -7.45 -18.41
C ASN A 180 20.83 -7.37 -16.89
N ASP A 181 21.59 -8.13 -16.10
CA ASP A 181 21.52 -8.13 -14.62
C ASP A 181 22.45 -7.10 -13.94
N ASP A 182 23.22 -6.32 -14.71
CA ASP A 182 24.05 -5.24 -14.19
C ASP A 182 23.19 -4.03 -13.79
N PHE A 183 23.57 -3.34 -12.73
CA PHE A 183 22.93 -2.07 -12.40
C PHE A 183 23.44 -0.99 -13.36
N SER A 184 22.52 -0.27 -14.00
CA SER A 184 22.86 0.77 -14.96
C SER A 184 22.07 2.06 -14.72
N ILE A 185 22.66 3.18 -15.15
CA ILE A 185 21.99 4.47 -15.28
C ILE A 185 22.10 4.90 -16.74
N LYS A 186 20.94 5.11 -17.36
CA LYS A 186 20.82 5.53 -18.76
C LYS A 186 20.09 6.86 -18.84
N VAL A 187 20.45 7.69 -19.82
CA VAL A 187 19.80 8.99 -20.08
C VAL A 187 19.42 9.12 -21.55
N SER A 188 18.39 9.91 -21.82
CA SER A 188 17.89 10.16 -23.16
C SER A 188 17.44 11.61 -23.33
N ALA A 189 17.93 12.25 -24.41
CA ALA A 189 17.54 13.61 -24.77
C ALA A 189 16.18 13.66 -25.49
N ASP A 190 15.74 12.57 -26.11
CA ASP A 190 14.57 12.51 -26.99
C ASP A 190 13.54 11.43 -26.58
N GLY A 191 13.85 10.62 -25.56
CA GLY A 191 13.02 9.51 -25.09
C GLY A 191 13.08 8.25 -25.94
N SER A 192 13.92 8.23 -26.98
CA SER A 192 14.05 7.12 -27.93
C SER A 192 15.48 6.60 -28.02
N ALA A 193 16.46 7.49 -28.14
CA ALA A 193 17.88 7.15 -28.12
C ALA A 193 18.41 7.21 -26.68
N TRP A 194 18.94 6.09 -26.21
CA TRP A 194 19.43 5.94 -24.84
C TRP A 194 20.95 5.83 -24.82
N SER A 195 21.58 6.58 -23.93
CA SER A 195 23.01 6.49 -23.63
C SER A 195 23.18 5.97 -22.20
N GLU A 196 23.88 4.86 -22.04
CA GLU A 196 24.32 4.42 -20.72
C GLU A 196 25.43 5.34 -20.23
N ALA A 197 25.27 5.93 -19.04
CA ALA A 197 26.25 6.82 -18.44
C ALA A 197 27.11 6.10 -17.40
N LEU A 198 26.52 5.13 -16.69
CA LEU A 198 27.16 4.35 -15.65
C LEU A 198 26.63 2.92 -15.66
N ARG A 199 27.52 1.96 -15.44
CA ARG A 199 27.19 0.56 -15.17
C ARG A 199 28.02 0.01 -14.02
N VAL A 200 27.41 -0.80 -13.17
CA VAL A 200 28.08 -1.56 -12.12
C VAL A 200 27.95 -3.04 -12.46
N ASP A 201 29.09 -3.69 -12.73
CA ASP A 201 29.10 -5.08 -13.15
C ASP A 201 28.69 -5.98 -11.97
N ALA A 202 27.68 -6.83 -12.18
CA ALA A 202 27.10 -7.67 -11.13
C ALA A 202 28.09 -8.73 -10.60
N ALA A 203 29.12 -9.07 -11.38
CA ALA A 203 30.10 -10.09 -11.05
C ALA A 203 31.11 -9.64 -9.97
N ASP A 204 31.51 -8.37 -9.98
CA ASP A 204 32.62 -7.89 -9.13
C ASP A 204 32.41 -6.48 -8.55
N GLY A 205 31.33 -5.79 -8.92
CA GLY A 205 31.04 -4.43 -8.46
C GLY A 205 31.85 -3.34 -9.15
N THR A 206 32.52 -3.65 -10.27
CA THR A 206 33.29 -2.66 -11.04
C THR A 206 32.38 -1.56 -11.58
N VAL A 207 32.72 -0.30 -11.29
CA VAL A 207 32.00 0.87 -11.80
C VAL A 207 32.60 1.31 -13.13
N ASN A 208 31.82 1.17 -14.20
CA ASN A 208 32.14 1.62 -15.54
C ASN A 208 31.46 2.98 -15.80
N ILE A 209 32.25 4.02 -16.04
CA ILE A 209 31.73 5.31 -16.52
C ILE A 209 31.87 5.36 -18.04
N GLN A 210 30.72 5.48 -18.71
CA GLN A 210 30.67 5.63 -20.15
C GLN A 210 30.64 7.12 -20.51
N GLY A 211 31.76 7.63 -21.03
CA GLY A 211 31.94 9.04 -21.38
C GLY A 211 32.97 9.76 -20.50
N ALA A 212 32.93 11.09 -20.50
CA ALA A 212 33.88 11.91 -19.74
C ALA A 212 33.46 12.02 -18.26
N PHE A 213 34.32 11.55 -17.36
CA PHE A 213 34.18 11.81 -15.93
C PHE A 213 34.79 13.18 -15.58
N ARG A 214 33.96 14.11 -15.10
CA ARG A 214 34.39 15.46 -14.73
C ARG A 214 34.52 15.59 -13.22
N LEU A 215 35.74 15.80 -12.76
CA LEU A 215 36.01 16.18 -11.38
C LEU A 215 35.87 17.71 -11.24
N PRO A 216 35.14 18.22 -10.24
CA PRO A 216 35.13 19.65 -9.96
C PRO A 216 36.54 20.13 -9.63
N PRO A 217 37.01 21.24 -10.24
CA PRO A 217 38.29 21.82 -9.86
C PRO A 217 38.25 22.32 -8.43
N THR A 218 39.25 21.93 -7.64
CA THR A 218 39.47 22.42 -6.27
C THR A 218 40.83 23.10 -6.19
N ILE A 219 40.99 24.01 -5.24
CA ILE A 219 42.31 24.55 -4.89
C ILE A 219 42.95 23.74 -3.76
N ILE A 220 44.27 23.80 -3.59
CA ILE A 220 45.00 23.05 -2.56
C ILE A 220 44.45 23.37 -1.17
N SER A 221 44.19 24.65 -0.87
CA SER A 221 43.69 25.06 0.45
C SER A 221 42.31 24.51 0.80
N ASP A 222 41.55 24.09 -0.21
CA ASP A 222 40.18 23.58 -0.06
C ASP A 222 40.15 22.04 -0.02
N LEU A 223 41.31 21.39 -0.17
CA LEU A 223 41.39 19.93 -0.07
C LEU A 223 41.01 19.48 1.35
N PRO A 224 40.11 18.48 1.49
CA PRO A 224 39.71 17.97 2.79
C PRO A 224 40.91 17.43 3.58
N ALA A 225 41.11 17.96 4.80
CA ALA A 225 42.06 17.36 5.74
C ALA A 225 41.57 15.96 6.16
N GLY A 226 42.47 14.97 6.21
CA GLY A 226 42.13 13.61 6.62
C GLY A 226 41.26 12.84 5.61
N ALA A 227 41.35 13.17 4.33
CA ALA A 227 40.65 12.43 3.28
C ALA A 227 41.05 10.93 3.29
N PRO A 228 40.11 9.98 3.21
CA PRO A 228 40.42 8.55 3.21
C PRO A 228 41.38 8.17 2.07
N MET A 229 42.24 7.18 2.33
CA MET A 229 43.13 6.62 1.31
C MET A 229 42.35 6.22 0.05
N GLY A 230 42.84 6.62 -1.12
CA GLY A 230 42.20 6.36 -2.41
C GLY A 230 41.20 7.42 -2.85
N SER A 231 40.96 8.47 -2.05
CA SER A 231 40.22 9.66 -2.51
C SER A 231 40.94 10.30 -3.69
N ILE A 232 40.21 10.78 -4.69
CA ILE A 232 40.75 11.43 -5.89
C ILE A 232 40.15 12.84 -6.02
N ALA A 233 40.97 13.83 -6.38
CA ALA A 233 40.52 15.19 -6.67
C ALA A 233 41.25 15.75 -7.91
N PHE A 234 40.67 16.77 -8.54
CA PHE A 234 41.34 17.55 -9.57
C PHE A 234 41.71 18.92 -9.01
N VAL A 235 43.00 19.14 -8.76
CA VAL A 235 43.53 20.38 -8.18
C VAL A 235 43.88 21.34 -9.31
N SER A 236 43.40 22.57 -9.25
CA SER A 236 43.57 23.58 -10.29
C SER A 236 44.73 24.55 -10.08
N ASP A 237 45.26 24.69 -8.86
CA ASP A 237 46.26 25.69 -8.47
C ASP A 237 47.57 25.07 -7.97
N ASP A 238 47.84 23.80 -8.29
CA ASP A 238 49.12 23.19 -7.94
C ASP A 238 50.27 23.86 -8.70
N ASP A 239 51.42 24.02 -8.04
CA ASP A 239 52.62 24.62 -8.62
C ASP A 239 53.09 23.92 -9.92
N GLY A 240 52.76 22.63 -10.08
CA GLY A 240 53.02 21.83 -11.29
C GLY A 240 51.95 21.96 -12.39
N GLY A 241 50.93 22.79 -12.17
CA GLY A 241 49.76 22.96 -13.03
C GLY A 241 48.56 22.07 -12.64
N PRO A 242 47.38 22.31 -13.24
CA PRO A 242 46.16 21.57 -12.90
C PRO A 242 46.30 20.06 -13.12
N GLN A 243 46.02 19.25 -12.10
CA GLN A 243 46.23 17.81 -12.17
C GLN A 243 45.33 17.01 -11.22
N ILE A 244 45.26 15.71 -11.49
CA ILE A 244 44.64 14.76 -10.57
C ILE A 244 45.60 14.46 -9.42
N VAL A 245 45.06 14.49 -8.21
CA VAL A 245 45.75 14.14 -6.96
C VAL A 245 44.97 13.05 -6.24
N TYR A 246 45.65 12.31 -5.37
CA TYR A 246 45.02 11.27 -4.55
C TYR A 246 45.45 11.38 -3.09
N SER A 247 44.58 10.97 -2.17
CA SER A 247 44.94 10.84 -0.75
C SER A 247 45.59 9.47 -0.50
N ASP A 248 46.69 9.45 0.24
CA ASP A 248 47.29 8.23 0.80
C ASP A 248 46.76 7.88 2.20
N GLY A 249 45.80 8.66 2.72
CA GLY A 249 45.23 8.54 4.06
C GLY A 249 45.83 9.50 5.10
N GLU A 250 46.97 10.12 4.79
CA GLU A 250 47.61 11.13 5.65
C GLU A 250 47.78 12.46 4.91
N ASN A 251 48.19 12.41 3.65
CA ASN A 251 48.49 13.56 2.80
C ASN A 251 47.83 13.44 1.43
N TRP A 252 47.57 14.59 0.81
CA TRP A 252 47.28 14.66 -0.61
C TRP A 252 48.57 14.57 -1.41
N ARG A 253 48.55 13.74 -2.46
CA ARG A 253 49.70 13.49 -3.32
C ARG A 253 49.38 13.72 -4.77
N ARG A 254 50.33 14.31 -5.49
CA ARG A 254 50.28 14.42 -6.95
C ARG A 254 50.19 13.04 -7.59
N GLY A 255 49.28 12.86 -8.54
CA GLY A 255 49.22 11.65 -9.35
C GLY A 255 50.49 11.45 -10.20
N ALA A 256 51.09 12.54 -10.66
CA ALA A 256 52.23 12.49 -11.59
C ALA A 256 53.54 12.00 -10.94
N ASN A 257 53.83 12.39 -9.70
CA ASN A 257 55.12 12.13 -9.07
C ASN A 257 55.06 11.71 -7.59
N LYS A 258 53.85 11.56 -7.02
CA LYS A 258 53.61 11.12 -5.63
C LYS A 258 54.12 12.09 -4.55
N ALA A 259 54.56 13.30 -4.92
CA ALA A 259 54.93 14.33 -3.96
C ALA A 259 53.70 14.84 -3.21
N ILE A 260 53.90 15.21 -1.94
CA ILE A 260 52.87 15.86 -1.12
C ILE A 260 52.58 17.26 -1.69
N ILE A 261 51.32 17.68 -1.60
CA ILE A 261 50.84 19.03 -1.94
C ILE A 261 50.21 19.70 -0.73
#